data_AF-A0A164D7F5-F1
#
_entry.id   AF-A0A164D7F5-F1
#
_cell.length_a   1.000
_cell.length_b   1.000
_cell.length_c   1.000
_cell.angle_alpha   90.00
_cell.angle_beta   90.00
_cell.angle_gamma   90.00
#
_symmetry.space_group_name_H-M   'P 1'
#
loop_
_entity.id
_entity.type
_entity.pdbx_description
1 polymer ?
#
loop_
_entity_poly.entity_id
_entity_poly.type
_entity_poly.pdbx_seq_one_letter_code
_entity_poly.pdbx_strand_id
1 'polypeptide(L)'
;MKRWPMTTDLFASAWNAQLDRFISWKPQPNAWRVNALASNWSNLQGYAFPPFSLIMDCLYKIRQERTSIVFVCPIWPSQPWYPLLLELTCDVPLVLPQSQNLLQSAQGLAHPLVAAKSIWLAAWRLSGTATSAKVFRTKWSDFCWEDSVPLHSLHTNPPGSLGVIGVFDSILIPCQAL
;
A
#
# COMPACT_ATOMS: atom_id res chain seq x y z
N MET A 1 8.72 8.96 -13.33
CA MET A 1 8.92 7.50 -13.53
C MET A 1 7.93 6.74 -12.64
N LYS A 2 7.15 5.78 -13.17
CA LYS A 2 6.30 4.90 -12.36
C LYS A 2 7.19 3.88 -11.63
N ARG A 3 7.23 3.90 -10.29
CA ARG A 3 8.09 3.01 -9.47
C ARG A 3 7.76 1.53 -9.65
N TRP A 4 6.47 1.19 -9.74
CA TRP A 4 6.00 -0.18 -9.89
C TRP A 4 5.10 -0.30 -11.12
N PRO A 5 5.26 -1.37 -11.92
CA PRO A 5 4.39 -1.61 -13.08
C PRO A 5 3.01 -2.09 -12.59
N MET A 6 1.96 -1.51 -13.17
CA MET A 6 0.56 -1.81 -12.84
C MET A 6 -0.26 -1.72 -14.13
N THR A 7 -1.09 -2.73 -14.38
CA THR A 7 -1.92 -2.80 -15.59
C THR A 7 -3.41 -2.96 -15.28
N THR A 8 -3.75 -3.40 -14.06
CA THR A 8 -5.14 -3.71 -13.70
C THR A 8 -5.51 -3.06 -12.37
N ASP A 9 -6.56 -2.22 -12.37
CA ASP A 9 -7.16 -1.68 -11.15
C ASP A 9 -8.16 -2.70 -10.58
N LEU A 10 -7.85 -3.23 -9.40
CA LEU A 10 -8.62 -4.32 -8.80
C LEU A 10 -9.88 -3.81 -8.10
N PHE A 11 -9.97 -2.53 -7.71
CA PHE A 11 -11.07 -1.99 -6.91
C PHE A 11 -11.56 -0.67 -7.48
N ALA A 12 -12.25 -0.74 -8.61
CA ALA A 12 -12.70 0.46 -9.31
C ALA A 12 -14.09 0.33 -9.93
N SER A 13 -14.58 1.44 -10.44
CA SER A 13 -15.75 1.61 -11.29
C SER A 13 -15.36 2.44 -12.51
N ALA A 14 -16.20 2.45 -13.54
CA ALA A 14 -15.90 3.11 -14.80
C ALA A 14 -15.49 4.60 -14.69
N TRP A 15 -15.94 5.30 -13.64
CA TRP A 15 -15.67 6.72 -13.42
C TRP A 15 -14.50 7.03 -12.48
N ASN A 16 -13.90 6.02 -11.83
CA ASN A 16 -12.79 6.23 -10.89
C ASN A 16 -11.61 5.28 -11.09
N ALA A 17 -11.63 4.45 -12.14
CA ALA A 17 -10.53 3.57 -12.49
C ALA A 17 -9.26 4.38 -12.74
N GLN A 18 -8.16 3.99 -12.08
CA GLN A 18 -6.85 4.61 -12.29
C GLN A 18 -6.08 4.00 -13.48
N LEU A 19 -6.59 2.88 -14.02
CA LEU A 19 -5.99 2.11 -15.10
C LEU A 19 -7.07 1.69 -16.09
N ASP A 20 -6.71 1.55 -17.37
CA ASP A 20 -7.66 1.22 -18.45
C ASP A 20 -8.38 -0.11 -18.23
N ARG A 21 -7.68 -1.09 -17.66
CA ARG A 21 -8.27 -2.37 -17.27
C ARG A 21 -8.63 -2.32 -15.79
N PHE A 22 -9.90 -2.54 -15.47
CA PHE A 22 -10.36 -2.54 -14.09
C PHE A 22 -11.37 -3.65 -13.77
N ILE A 23 -11.47 -4.01 -12.48
CA ILE A 23 -12.46 -4.93 -11.93
C ILE A 23 -13.44 -4.14 -11.08
N SER A 24 -14.73 -4.34 -11.32
CA SER A 24 -15.81 -3.66 -10.61
C SER A 24 -16.53 -4.57 -9.62
N TRP A 25 -17.16 -3.98 -8.59
CA TRP A 25 -17.96 -4.76 -7.64
C TRP A 25 -19.18 -5.41 -8.29
N LYS A 26 -19.84 -4.69 -9.19
CA LYS A 26 -21.01 -5.14 -9.97
C LYS A 26 -20.72 -5.02 -11.47
N PRO A 27 -21.45 -5.73 -12.34
CA PRO A 27 -21.33 -5.55 -13.79
C PRO A 27 -21.42 -4.07 -14.18
N GLN A 28 -20.42 -3.60 -14.91
CA GLN A 28 -20.36 -2.23 -15.43
C GLN A 28 -19.82 -2.26 -16.86
N PRO A 29 -20.16 -1.26 -17.70
CA PRO A 29 -19.53 -1.10 -19.00
C PRO A 29 -18.01 -1.03 -18.87
N ASN A 30 -17.30 -1.70 -19.78
CA ASN A 30 -15.83 -1.74 -19.85
C ASN A 30 -15.12 -2.39 -18.65
N ALA A 31 -15.85 -2.90 -17.66
CA ALA A 31 -15.25 -3.68 -16.58
C ALA A 31 -14.70 -4.99 -17.15
N TRP A 32 -13.43 -5.28 -16.86
CA TRP A 32 -12.78 -6.50 -17.33
C TRP A 32 -13.34 -7.74 -16.62
N ARG A 33 -13.61 -7.61 -15.31
CA ARG A 33 -14.23 -8.64 -14.47
C ARG A 33 -15.12 -8.00 -13.42
N VAL A 34 -15.89 -8.84 -12.75
CA VAL A 34 -16.69 -8.48 -11.57
C VAL A 34 -16.10 -9.20 -10.36
N ASN A 35 -16.12 -8.53 -9.21
CA ASN A 35 -15.64 -9.03 -7.93
C ASN A 35 -14.14 -9.40 -7.94
N ALA A 36 -13.33 -8.49 -7.42
CA ALA A 36 -11.88 -8.65 -7.33
C ALA A 36 -11.46 -9.85 -6.49
N LEU A 37 -12.12 -10.10 -5.37
CA LEU A 37 -11.77 -11.17 -4.43
C LEU A 37 -12.08 -12.57 -5.00
N ALA A 38 -13.06 -12.67 -5.90
CA ALA A 38 -13.36 -13.90 -6.64
C ALA A 38 -12.45 -14.14 -7.86
N SER A 39 -11.69 -13.13 -8.30
CA SER A 39 -10.80 -13.23 -9.45
C SER A 39 -9.42 -13.77 -9.04
N ASN A 40 -8.74 -14.49 -9.94
CA ASN A 40 -7.36 -14.96 -9.71
C ASN A 40 -6.35 -13.81 -9.91
N TRP A 41 -5.47 -13.57 -8.92
CA TRP A 41 -4.46 -12.51 -8.93
C TRP A 41 -3.04 -12.99 -9.27
N SER A 42 -2.77 -14.29 -9.40
CA SER A 42 -1.41 -14.83 -9.54
C SER A 42 -0.60 -14.30 -10.74
N ASN A 43 -1.26 -13.83 -11.80
CA ASN A 43 -0.62 -13.29 -13.00
C ASN A 43 -0.99 -11.82 -13.28
N LEU A 44 -1.52 -11.11 -12.29
CA LEU A 44 -1.91 -9.71 -12.45
C LEU A 44 -0.84 -8.75 -11.95
N GLN A 45 -0.52 -7.74 -12.76
CA GLN A 45 0.13 -6.52 -12.28
C GLN A 45 -0.94 -5.62 -11.67
N GLY A 46 -1.41 -6.02 -10.49
CA GLY A 46 -2.55 -5.40 -9.81
C GLY A 46 -2.19 -4.11 -9.09
N TYR A 47 -3.08 -3.14 -9.19
CA TYR A 47 -3.21 -2.00 -8.29
C TYR A 47 -4.48 -2.21 -7.45
N ALA A 48 -4.39 -2.07 -6.14
CA ALA A 48 -5.54 -2.21 -5.24
C ALA A 48 -5.61 -1.03 -4.27
N PHE A 49 -6.75 -0.33 -4.29
CA PHE A 49 -7.17 0.56 -3.22
C PHE A 49 -8.56 0.10 -2.73
N PRO A 50 -8.63 -0.95 -1.89
CA PRO A 50 -9.90 -1.54 -1.51
C PRO A 50 -10.64 -0.67 -0.49
N PRO A 51 -11.98 -0.83 -0.38
CA PRO A 51 -12.71 -0.41 0.81
C PRO A 51 -12.02 -0.92 2.09
N PHE A 52 -11.94 -0.08 3.12
CA PHE A 52 -11.10 -0.36 4.30
C PHE A 52 -11.50 -1.66 5.03
N SER A 53 -12.77 -2.05 4.99
CA SER A 53 -13.26 -3.31 5.55
C SER A 53 -12.71 -4.56 4.84
N LEU A 54 -12.26 -4.44 3.59
CA LEU A 54 -11.75 -5.56 2.78
C LEU A 54 -10.21 -5.65 2.79
N ILE A 55 -9.51 -4.79 3.53
CA ILE A 55 -8.04 -4.80 3.57
C ILE A 55 -7.54 -6.18 4.01
N MET A 56 -8.08 -6.74 5.09
CA MET A 56 -7.62 -8.04 5.62
C MET A 56 -7.81 -9.17 4.59
N ASP A 57 -8.96 -9.22 3.93
CA ASP A 57 -9.26 -10.24 2.90
C ASP A 57 -8.28 -10.13 1.73
N CYS A 58 -7.95 -8.90 1.30
CA CYS A 58 -6.96 -8.67 0.26
C CYS A 58 -5.57 -9.19 0.68
N LEU A 59 -5.12 -8.89 1.90
CA LEU A 59 -3.82 -9.35 2.39
C LEU A 59 -3.74 -10.87 2.45
N TYR A 60 -4.80 -11.53 2.95
CA TYR A 60 -4.88 -12.99 2.94
C TYR A 60 -4.83 -13.56 1.53
N LYS A 61 -5.57 -12.97 0.60
CA LYS A 61 -5.56 -13.40 -0.80
C LYS A 61 -4.17 -13.26 -1.43
N ILE A 62 -3.48 -12.13 -1.20
CA ILE A 62 -2.10 -11.91 -1.65
C ILE A 62 -1.18 -13.04 -1.15
N ARG A 63 -1.28 -13.37 0.14
CA ARG A 63 -0.49 -14.43 0.77
C ARG A 63 -0.82 -15.81 0.20
N GLN A 64 -2.11 -16.15 0.08
CA GLN A 64 -2.57 -17.45 -0.39
C GLN A 64 -2.23 -17.70 -1.86
N GLU A 65 -2.43 -16.70 -2.72
CA GLU A 65 -2.20 -16.82 -4.17
C GLU A 65 -0.74 -16.53 -4.56
N ARG A 66 0.12 -16.20 -3.59
CA ARG A 66 1.54 -15.83 -3.77
C ARG A 66 1.72 -14.75 -4.84
N THR A 67 0.77 -13.83 -4.94
CA THR A 67 0.81 -12.74 -5.93
C THR A 67 1.63 -11.56 -5.41
N SER A 68 2.05 -10.69 -6.32
CA SER A 68 2.71 -9.43 -6.01
C SER A 68 1.93 -8.27 -6.62
N ILE A 69 1.49 -7.33 -5.79
CA ILE A 69 0.66 -6.19 -6.24
C ILE A 69 1.10 -4.88 -5.60
N VAL A 70 0.67 -3.78 -6.19
CA VAL A 70 0.70 -2.46 -5.55
C VAL A 70 -0.58 -2.28 -4.75
N PHE A 71 -0.44 -1.97 -3.47
CA PHE A 71 -1.54 -1.87 -2.53
C PHE A 71 -1.53 -0.50 -1.86
N VAL A 72 -2.63 0.23 -1.91
CA VAL A 72 -2.79 1.49 -1.21
C VAL A 72 -3.71 1.26 -0.01
N CYS A 73 -3.27 1.69 1.17
CA CYS A 73 -4.09 1.64 2.37
C CYS A 73 -3.66 2.69 3.39
N PRO A 74 -4.49 2.96 4.41
CA PRO A 74 -4.12 3.83 5.51
C PRO A 74 -2.92 3.31 6.30
N ILE A 75 -2.16 4.22 6.90
CA ILE A 75 -1.12 3.91 7.88
C ILE A 75 -1.77 3.86 9.26
N TRP A 76 -2.29 2.70 9.63
CA TRP A 76 -2.98 2.51 10.93
C TRP A 76 -2.36 1.35 11.73
N PRO A 77 -1.29 1.60 12.50
CA PRO A 77 -0.58 0.57 13.27
C PRO A 77 -1.44 -0.21 14.26
N SER A 78 -2.51 0.41 14.77
CA SER A 78 -3.44 -0.22 15.72
C SER A 78 -4.43 -1.20 15.08
N GLN A 79 -4.44 -1.34 13.75
CA GLN A 79 -5.37 -2.25 13.08
C GLN A 79 -4.82 -3.69 13.06
N PRO A 80 -5.69 -4.71 13.22
CA PRO A 80 -5.26 -6.10 13.30
C PRO A 80 -4.59 -6.62 12.02
N TRP A 81 -4.87 -6.00 10.87
CA TRP A 81 -4.27 -6.35 9.59
C TRP A 81 -2.88 -5.73 9.36
N TYR A 82 -2.47 -4.75 10.18
CA TYR A 82 -1.22 -4.02 9.98
C TYR A 82 0.03 -4.91 10.08
N PRO A 83 0.14 -5.84 11.05
CA PRO A 83 1.29 -6.76 11.10
C PRO A 83 1.44 -7.62 9.83
N LEU A 84 0.33 -8.12 9.28
CA LEU A 84 0.33 -8.89 8.05
C LEU A 84 0.73 -8.04 6.83
N LEU A 85 0.34 -6.76 6.81
CA LEU A 85 0.79 -5.82 5.78
C LEU A 85 2.32 -5.68 5.80
N LEU A 86 2.92 -5.50 6.98
CA LEU A 86 4.37 -5.41 7.13
C LEU A 86 5.07 -6.72 6.74
N GLU A 87 4.49 -7.87 7.11
CA GLU A 87 4.99 -9.20 6.72
C GLU A 87 5.07 -9.36 5.19
N LEU A 88 4.08 -8.86 4.46
CA LEU A 88 3.98 -8.99 3.00
C LEU A 88 4.76 -7.90 2.25
N THR A 89 5.24 -6.86 2.93
CA THR A 89 5.97 -5.76 2.29
C THR A 89 7.31 -6.23 1.72
N CYS A 90 7.56 -5.90 0.46
CA CYS A 90 8.77 -6.32 -0.26
C CYS A 90 9.50 -5.19 -1.02
N ASP A 91 9.05 -3.94 -0.87
CA ASP A 91 9.77 -2.74 -1.30
C ASP A 91 9.41 -1.57 -0.37
N VAL A 92 10.19 -0.49 -0.39
CA VAL A 92 9.99 0.69 0.45
C VAL A 92 8.62 1.34 0.10
N PRO A 93 7.70 1.44 1.06
CA PRO A 93 6.41 2.09 0.87
C PRO A 93 6.57 3.58 0.59
N LEU A 94 5.65 4.11 -0.22
CA LEU A 94 5.57 5.52 -0.57
C LEU A 94 4.43 6.16 0.22
N VAL A 95 4.74 7.09 1.12
CA VAL A 95 3.73 7.88 1.82
C VAL A 95 3.16 8.90 0.85
N LEU A 96 1.85 8.88 0.65
CA LEU A 96 1.16 9.80 -0.25
C LEU A 96 1.07 11.19 0.38
N PRO A 97 1.24 12.26 -0.41
CA PRO A 97 1.19 13.62 0.11
C PRO A 97 -0.21 13.94 0.62
N GLN A 98 -0.27 14.58 1.79
CA GLN A 98 -1.52 15.08 2.34
C GLN A 98 -2.10 16.15 1.42
N SER A 99 -3.29 15.91 0.90
CA SER A 99 -4.01 16.90 0.07
C SER A 99 -5.51 16.82 0.34
N GLN A 100 -6.22 17.93 0.14
CA GLN A 100 -7.68 17.95 0.31
C GLN A 100 -8.41 17.01 -0.68
N ASN A 101 -7.74 16.66 -1.78
CA ASN A 101 -8.27 15.80 -2.82
C ASN A 101 -7.75 14.35 -2.70
N LEU A 102 -7.06 14.01 -1.60
CA LEU A 102 -6.45 12.69 -1.40
C LEU A 102 -7.51 11.56 -1.43
N LEU A 103 -8.67 11.81 -0.83
CA LEU A 103 -9.84 10.94 -0.89
C LEU A 103 -11.08 11.78 -1.07
N GLN A 104 -11.79 11.52 -2.17
CA GLN A 104 -13.03 12.20 -2.53
C GLN A 104 -14.15 11.18 -2.73
N SER A 105 -15.38 11.59 -2.42
CA SER A 105 -16.58 10.85 -2.79
C SER A 105 -16.80 10.89 -4.30
N ALA A 106 -17.74 10.11 -4.81
CA ALA A 106 -18.15 10.17 -6.22
C ALA A 106 -18.69 11.55 -6.63
N GLN A 107 -19.08 12.39 -5.67
CA GLN A 107 -19.52 13.77 -5.87
C GLN A 107 -18.38 14.80 -5.73
N GLY A 108 -17.13 14.35 -5.57
CA GLY A 108 -15.96 15.21 -5.39
C GLY A 108 -15.81 15.78 -3.96
N LEU A 109 -16.62 15.31 -3.00
CA LEU A 109 -16.54 15.80 -1.61
C LEU A 109 -15.37 15.14 -0.90
N ALA A 110 -14.53 15.93 -0.23
CA ALA A 110 -13.42 15.41 0.56
C ALA A 110 -13.93 14.46 1.67
N HIS A 111 -13.21 13.37 1.88
CA HIS A 111 -13.53 12.41 2.94
C HIS A 111 -13.38 13.07 4.32
N PRO A 112 -14.25 12.79 5.32
CA PRO A 112 -14.17 13.42 6.65
C PRO A 112 -12.80 13.30 7.32
N LEU A 113 -12.12 12.16 7.15
CA LEU A 113 -10.77 11.96 7.69
C LEU A 113 -9.69 12.80 7.00
N VAL A 114 -9.88 13.14 5.72
CA VAL A 114 -9.00 14.07 5.00
C VAL A 114 -9.25 15.49 5.49
N ALA A 115 -10.52 15.88 5.64
CA ALA A 115 -10.88 17.19 6.19
C ALA A 115 -10.33 17.39 7.62
N ALA A 116 -10.34 16.32 8.44
CA ALA A 116 -9.78 16.30 9.78
C ALA A 116 -8.24 16.12 9.82
N LYS A 117 -7.56 16.00 8.67
CA LYS A 117 -6.11 15.72 8.54
C LYS A 117 -5.65 14.53 9.38
N SER A 118 -6.51 13.51 9.51
CA SER A 118 -6.29 12.36 10.40
C SER A 118 -6.00 11.06 9.66
N ILE A 119 -5.87 11.10 8.34
CA ILE A 119 -5.58 9.92 7.51
C ILE A 119 -4.30 10.10 6.71
N TRP A 120 -3.36 9.19 6.93
CA TRP A 120 -2.18 9.02 6.09
C TRP A 120 -2.35 7.79 5.23
N LEU A 121 -2.14 7.92 3.92
CA LEU A 121 -2.13 6.80 3.00
C LEU A 121 -0.70 6.51 2.57
N ALA A 122 -0.42 5.23 2.37
CA ALA A 122 0.81 4.81 1.70
C ALA A 122 0.51 3.81 0.60
N ALA A 123 1.32 3.85 -0.45
CA ALA A 123 1.38 2.82 -1.48
C ALA A 123 2.49 1.83 -1.11
N TRP A 124 2.16 0.54 -1.13
CA TRP A 124 2.99 -0.56 -0.68
C TRP A 124 3.21 -1.52 -1.85
N ARG A 125 4.43 -2.03 -2.01
CA ARG A 125 4.65 -3.22 -2.84
C ARG A 125 4.57 -4.44 -1.96
N LEU A 126 3.52 -5.24 -2.17
CA LEU A 126 3.28 -6.46 -1.41
C LEU A 126 3.60 -7.70 -2.24
N SER A 127 4.05 -8.75 -1.58
CA SER A 127 4.31 -10.06 -2.17
C SER A 127 3.93 -11.17 -1.20
N GLY A 128 3.08 -12.09 -1.63
CA GLY A 128 2.80 -13.35 -0.90
C GLY A 128 3.93 -14.38 -0.97
N THR A 129 4.95 -14.15 -1.82
CA THR A 129 6.14 -14.99 -1.88
C THR A 129 7.10 -14.61 -0.75
N ALA A 130 7.32 -15.56 0.17
CA ALA A 130 8.12 -15.36 1.38
C ALA A 130 9.55 -14.89 1.09
N THR A 131 10.17 -15.35 0.00
CA THR A 131 11.54 -14.99 -0.36
C THR A 131 11.69 -13.49 -0.62
N SER A 132 10.78 -12.87 -1.37
CA SER A 132 10.87 -11.45 -1.72
C SER A 132 10.73 -10.55 -0.50
N ALA A 133 9.74 -10.84 0.36
CA ALA A 133 9.54 -10.09 1.59
C ALA A 133 10.68 -10.31 2.59
N LYS A 134 11.21 -11.54 2.69
CA LYS A 134 12.37 -11.85 3.53
C LYS A 134 13.63 -11.15 3.05
N VAL A 135 13.93 -11.17 1.75
CA VAL A 135 15.09 -10.47 1.16
C VAL A 135 15.01 -8.97 1.44
N PHE A 136 13.83 -8.38 1.28
CA PHE A 136 13.60 -6.99 1.63
C PHE A 136 13.90 -6.75 3.12
N ARG A 137 13.33 -7.55 4.02
CA ARG A 137 13.59 -7.41 5.46
C ARG A 137 15.06 -7.59 5.83
N THR A 138 15.74 -8.62 5.31
CA THR A 138 17.17 -8.85 5.56
C THR A 138 18.02 -7.68 5.09
N LYS A 139 17.73 -7.16 3.88
CA LYS A 139 18.42 -5.97 3.39
C LYS A 139 18.31 -4.81 4.39
N TRP A 140 17.14 -4.60 4.99
CA TRP A 140 16.92 -3.49 5.93
C TRP A 140 17.33 -3.77 7.37
N SER A 141 17.39 -5.03 7.82
CA SER A 141 18.00 -5.37 9.11
C SER A 141 19.48 -5.01 9.12
N ASP A 142 20.17 -5.19 8.00
CA ASP A 142 21.59 -4.83 7.85
C ASP A 142 21.82 -3.31 7.88
N PHE A 143 20.77 -2.49 7.68
CA PHE A 143 20.80 -1.04 7.84
C PHE A 143 20.32 -0.58 9.24
N CYS A 144 19.87 -1.49 10.12
CA CYS A 144 19.38 -1.18 11.47
C CYS A 144 20.44 -1.32 12.57
N TRP A 145 21.73 -1.39 12.23
CA TRP A 145 22.78 -1.39 13.25
C TRP A 145 22.73 -0.10 14.07
N GLU A 146 22.77 -0.23 15.40
CA GLU A 146 22.78 0.88 16.34
C GLU A 146 23.93 1.84 15.99
N ASP A 147 23.58 3.00 15.44
CA ASP A 147 24.49 4.13 15.40
C ASP A 147 24.84 4.48 16.86
N SER A 148 26.06 4.18 17.27
CA SER A 148 26.67 4.63 18.52
C SER A 148 27.06 6.12 18.45
N VAL A 149 26.37 6.87 17.61
CA VAL A 149 26.54 8.30 17.36
C VAL A 149 25.28 9.00 17.88
N PRO A 150 25.39 10.08 18.67
CA PRO A 150 24.23 10.83 19.12
C PRO A 150 23.39 11.24 17.92
N LEU A 151 22.12 10.82 17.92
CA LEU A 151 21.15 11.06 16.86
C LEU A 151 21.15 12.55 16.49
N HIS A 152 21.66 12.89 15.30
CA HIS A 152 21.51 14.23 14.76
C HIS A 152 20.04 14.41 14.38
N SER A 153 19.25 14.92 15.33
CA SER A 153 17.84 15.21 15.13
C SER A 153 17.67 16.36 14.13
N LEU A 154 17.52 16.03 12.86
CA LEU A 154 16.99 16.96 11.87
C LEU A 154 15.52 17.20 12.23
N HIS A 155 15.19 18.41 12.67
CA HIS A 155 13.83 18.81 13.05
C HIS A 155 12.85 18.84 11.86
N THR A 156 13.36 18.72 10.63
CA THR A 156 12.58 18.55 9.41
C THR A 156 13.31 17.61 8.47
N ASN A 157 12.60 16.62 7.95
CA ASN A 157 13.09 15.71 6.93
C ASN A 157 12.81 16.32 5.56
N PRO A 158 13.81 16.53 4.69
CA PRO A 158 13.56 17.02 3.34
C PRO A 158 12.69 16.01 2.56
N PRO A 159 11.78 16.47 1.68
CA PRO A 159 10.99 15.59 0.83
C PRO A 159 11.88 14.57 0.11
N GLY A 160 11.50 13.29 0.16
CA GLY A 160 12.29 12.19 -0.39
C GLY A 160 13.28 11.50 0.57
N SER A 161 13.46 11.98 1.80
CA SER A 161 14.26 11.26 2.81
C SER A 161 13.54 9.99 3.32
N LEU A 162 14.31 8.95 3.67
CA LEU A 162 13.78 7.72 4.26
C LEU A 162 13.37 7.95 5.72
N GLY A 163 12.10 7.67 6.05
CA GLY A 163 11.57 7.57 7.41
C GLY A 163 11.31 6.12 7.82
N VAL A 164 10.69 5.89 8.99
CA VAL A 164 10.28 4.55 9.48
C VAL A 164 8.77 4.51 9.65
N ILE A 165 8.10 3.49 9.10
CA ILE A 165 6.64 3.35 9.11
C ILE A 165 6.14 2.24 10.05
N GLY A 166 7.03 1.37 10.51
CA GLY A 166 6.70 0.28 11.42
C GLY A 166 7.89 -0.62 11.71
N VAL A 167 7.66 -1.62 12.55
CA VAL A 167 8.65 -2.65 12.93
C VAL A 167 7.98 -4.01 12.81
N PHE A 168 8.67 -4.97 12.20
CA PHE A 168 8.23 -6.36 12.12
C PHE A 168 9.40 -7.29 12.46
N ASP A 169 9.21 -8.20 13.42
CA ASP A 169 10.28 -9.08 13.94
C ASP A 169 11.58 -8.33 14.29
N SER A 170 11.47 -7.18 14.96
CA SER A 170 12.59 -6.28 15.31
C SER A 170 13.31 -5.62 14.12
N ILE A 171 12.75 -5.72 12.91
CA ILE A 171 13.29 -5.08 11.69
C ILE A 171 12.47 -3.83 11.38
N LEU A 172 13.15 -2.68 11.27
CA LEU A 172 12.52 -1.42 10.87
C LEU A 172 12.09 -1.49 9.41
N ILE A 173 10.86 -1.08 9.13
CA ILE A 173 10.37 -0.91 7.77
C ILE A 173 10.53 0.57 7.39
N PRO A 174 11.43 0.91 6.46
CA PRO A 174 11.58 2.29 6.03
C PRO A 174 10.41 2.71 5.15
N CYS A 175 10.15 4.01 5.03
CA CYS A 175 9.22 4.60 4.07
C CYS A 175 9.83 5.83 3.42
N GLN A 176 9.28 6.25 2.29
CA GLN A 176 9.68 7.48 1.61
C GLN A 176 8.48 8.42 1.52
N ALA A 177 8.65 9.66 1.99
CA ALA A 177 7.67 10.72 1.78
C ALA A 177 7.82 11.29 0.36
N LEU A 178 6.70 11.36 -0.37
CA LEU A 178 6.60 11.98 -1.70
C LEU A 178 6.35 13.49 -1.61
#